data_AF-A0A951D2W6-F1
#
_entry.id   AF-A0A951D2W6-F1
#
_cell.length_a   1.000
_cell.length_b   1.000
_cell.length_c   1.000
_cell.angle_alpha   90.00
_cell.angle_beta   90.00
_cell.angle_gamma   90.00
#
_symmetry.space_group_name_H-M   'P 1'
#
loop_
_entity.id
_entity.type
_entity.pdbx_description
1 polymer ?
#
loop_
_entity_poly.entity_id
_entity_poly.type
_entity_poly.pdbx_seq_one_letter_code
_entity_poly.pdbx_strand_id
1 'polypeptide(L)'
;MTAHVKTYNSPLREEQARRTRERILGAARETFREKGYGATTLADIAKAAGVAEPTVRATFKTKPTLVEHLLRLAVRGKDDELQLHQR
;
A
#
# COMPACT_ATOMS: atom_id res chain seq x y z
N MET A 1 24.08 -16.93 29.28
CA MET A 1 24.18 -16.43 27.88
C MET A 1 22.87 -15.78 27.47
N THR A 2 22.82 -14.45 27.39
CA THR A 2 21.69 -13.71 26.80
C THR A 2 22.01 -13.41 25.35
N ALA A 3 21.29 -14.04 24.42
CA ALA A 3 21.41 -13.74 23.01
C ALA A 3 20.75 -12.38 22.73
N HIS A 4 21.57 -11.34 22.52
CA HIS A 4 21.11 -10.11 21.90
C HIS A 4 20.78 -10.38 20.43
N VAL A 5 19.49 -10.46 20.09
CA VAL A 5 19.05 -10.47 18.70
C VAL A 5 19.30 -9.08 18.14
N LYS A 6 20.47 -8.91 17.51
CA LYS A 6 20.77 -7.70 16.72
C LYS A 6 19.95 -7.80 15.45
N THR A 7 18.79 -7.14 15.45
CA THR A 7 17.89 -7.05 14.31
C THR A 7 18.56 -6.31 13.16
N TYR A 8 19.22 -7.07 12.28
CA TYR A 8 19.55 -6.60 10.94
C TYR A 8 18.24 -6.52 10.13
N ASN A 9 17.48 -5.45 10.33
CA ASN A 9 16.46 -5.07 9.35
C ASN A 9 17.22 -4.58 8.12
N SER A 10 17.55 -5.52 7.22
CA SER A 10 18.37 -5.23 6.06
C SER A 10 17.65 -4.22 5.16
N PRO A 11 18.33 -3.18 4.63
CA PRO A 11 17.73 -2.19 3.74
C PRO A 11 17.01 -2.82 2.53
N LEU A 12 17.43 -4.03 2.13
CA LEU A 12 16.76 -4.81 1.08
C LEU A 12 15.34 -5.25 1.49
N ARG A 13 15.10 -5.63 2.74
CA ARG A 13 13.77 -6.01 3.22
C ARG A 13 12.84 -4.82 3.35
N GLU A 14 13.38 -3.67 3.77
CA GLU A 14 12.63 -2.42 3.83
C GLU A 14 12.20 -1.97 2.43
N GLU A 15 13.11 -2.06 1.46
CA GLU A 15 12.82 -1.79 0.05
C GLU A 15 11.75 -2.73 -0.51
N GLN A 16 11.87 -4.03 -0.23
CA GLN A 16 10.88 -5.03 -0.64
C GLN A 16 9.50 -4.76 -0.02
N ALA A 17 9.46 -4.39 1.26
CA ALA A 17 8.22 -4.02 1.94
C ALA A 17 7.60 -2.76 1.33
N ARG A 18 8.43 -1.76 1.00
CA ARG A 18 7.97 -0.53 0.31
C ARG A 18 7.35 -0.84 -1.05
N ARG A 19 8.04 -1.60 -1.91
CA ARG A 19 7.53 -1.99 -3.23
C ARG A 19 6.25 -2.81 -3.14
N THR A 20 6.17 -3.70 -2.15
CA THR A 20 4.94 -4.49 -1.89
C THR A 20 3.79 -3.57 -1.52
N ARG A 21 4.03 -2.59 -0.65
CA ARG A 21 3.04 -1.60 -0.25
C ARG A 21 2.54 -0.77 -1.44
N GLU A 22 3.44 -0.30 -2.28
CA GLU A 22 3.11 0.47 -3.50
C GLU A 22 2.24 -0.34 -4.47
N ARG A 23 2.60 -1.60 -4.73
CA ARG A 23 1.82 -2.52 -5.57
C ARG A 23 0.40 -2.72 -5.04
N ILE A 24 0.26 -2.93 -3.72
CA ILE A 24 -1.06 -3.10 -3.09
C ILE A 24 -1.91 -1.84 -3.22
N LEU A 25 -1.32 -0.66 -3.02
CA LEU A 25 -2.04 0.61 -3.13
C LEU A 25 -2.47 0.89 -4.57
N GLY A 26 -1.59 0.67 -5.55
CA GLY A 26 -1.94 0.79 -6.97
C GLY A 26 -3.09 -0.13 -7.37
N ALA A 27 -3.00 -1.42 -7.00
CA ALA A 27 -4.04 -2.40 -7.28
C ALA A 27 -5.36 -2.07 -6.59
N ALA A 28 -5.31 -1.57 -5.35
CA ALA A 28 -6.51 -1.16 -4.64
C ALA A 28 -7.19 0.03 -5.30
N ARG A 29 -6.42 1.03 -5.74
CA ARG A 29 -6.96 2.19 -6.47
C ARG A 29 -7.73 1.75 -7.71
N GLU A 30 -7.15 0.89 -8.54
CA GLU A 30 -7.80 0.43 -9.76
C GLU A 30 -9.01 -0.47 -9.45
N THR A 31 -8.88 -1.43 -8.53
CA THR A 31 -10.01 -2.30 -8.15
C THR A 31 -11.18 -1.49 -7.60
N PHE A 32 -10.93 -0.46 -6.78
CA PHE A 32 -11.98 0.42 -6.29
C PHE A 32 -12.63 1.25 -7.39
N ARG A 33 -11.89 1.67 -8.42
CA ARG A 33 -12.45 2.39 -9.57
C ARG A 33 -13.33 1.48 -10.44
N GLU A 34 -12.94 0.22 -10.62
CA GLU A 34 -13.66 -0.72 -11.48
C GLU A 34 -14.91 -1.31 -10.81
N LYS A 35 -14.78 -1.77 -9.56
CA LYS A 35 -15.85 -2.49 -8.84
C LYS A 35 -16.60 -1.65 -7.81
N GLY A 36 -16.05 -0.49 -7.45
CA GLY A 36 -16.53 0.30 -6.33
C GLY A 36 -16.08 -0.25 -4.97
N TYR A 37 -16.25 0.56 -3.92
CA TYR A 37 -15.78 0.24 -2.57
C TYR A 37 -16.52 -0.94 -1.92
N GLY A 38 -17.85 -1.02 -2.09
CA GLY A 38 -18.68 -2.03 -1.44
C GLY A 38 -18.36 -3.45 -1.91
N ALA A 39 -18.21 -3.64 -3.22
CA ALA A 39 -17.97 -4.95 -3.85
C ALA A 39 -16.50 -5.40 -3.78
N THR A 40 -15.58 -4.53 -3.40
CA THR A 40 -14.14 -4.87 -3.33
C THR A 40 -13.77 -5.50 -1.99
N THR A 41 -13.08 -6.64 -2.05
CA THR A 41 -12.49 -7.34 -0.89
C THR A 41 -10.96 -7.18 -0.82
N LEU A 42 -10.36 -7.48 0.34
CA LEU A 42 -8.89 -7.52 0.44
C LEU A 42 -8.27 -8.65 -0.41
N ALA A 43 -9.02 -9.72 -0.66
CA ALA A 43 -8.60 -10.82 -1.53
C ALA A 43 -8.55 -10.39 -3.01
N ASP A 44 -9.54 -9.63 -3.48
CA ASP A 44 -9.52 -9.04 -4.83
C ASP A 44 -8.28 -8.16 -5.03
N ILE A 45 -7.99 -7.31 -4.05
CA ILE A 45 -6.83 -6.41 -4.07
C ILE A 45 -5.53 -7.22 -4.07
N ALA A 46 -5.43 -8.27 -3.24
CA ALA A 46 -4.26 -9.13 -3.19
C ALA A 46 -4.00 -9.81 -4.54
N LYS A 47 -5.06 -10.34 -5.16
CA LYS A 47 -5.02 -10.95 -6.50
C LYS A 47 -4.55 -9.94 -7.55
N ALA A 48 -5.13 -8.74 -7.57
CA ALA A 48 -4.76 -7.68 -8.51
C ALA A 48 -3.32 -7.20 -8.30
N ALA A 49 -2.85 -7.14 -7.05
CA ALA A 49 -1.47 -6.77 -6.71
C ALA A 49 -0.45 -7.89 -6.97
N GLY A 50 -0.89 -9.12 -7.22
CA GLY A 50 -0.03 -10.29 -7.36
C GLY A 50 0.71 -10.66 -6.06
N VAL A 51 0.00 -10.57 -4.92
CA VAL A 51 0.51 -10.92 -3.59
C VAL A 51 -0.48 -11.82 -2.85
N ALA A 52 -0.05 -12.44 -1.76
CA ALA A 52 -0.94 -13.23 -0.92
C ALA A 52 -1.85 -12.33 -0.07
N GLU A 53 -3.10 -12.73 0.17
CA GLU A 53 -4.01 -11.97 1.03
C GLU A 53 -3.46 -11.71 2.45
N PRO A 54 -2.78 -12.68 3.11
CA PRO A 54 -2.11 -12.42 4.39
C PRO A 54 -1.09 -11.28 4.32
N THR A 55 -0.43 -11.06 3.18
CA THR A 55 0.50 -9.93 2.99
C THR A 55 -0.23 -8.59 3.02
N VAL A 56 -1.41 -8.51 2.38
CA VAL A 56 -2.26 -7.30 2.43
C VAL A 56 -2.74 -7.05 3.85
N ARG A 57 -3.21 -8.09 4.54
CA ARG A 57 -3.66 -7.99 5.94
C ARG A 57 -2.52 -7.62 6.90
N ALA A 58 -1.32 -8.15 6.70
CA ALA A 58 -0.15 -7.77 7.50
C ALA A 58 0.25 -6.30 7.28
N THR A 59 0.10 -5.79 6.05
CA THR A 59 0.51 -4.43 5.70
C THR A 59 -0.53 -3.38 6.12
N PHE A 60 -1.83 -3.66 5.94
CA PHE A 60 -2.91 -2.67 6.10
C PHE A 60 -3.96 -3.05 7.13
N LYS A 61 -4.00 -4.29 7.62
CA LYS A 61 -4.98 -4.84 8.57
C LYS A 61 -6.42 -4.90 8.05
N THR A 62 -6.97 -3.79 7.58
CA THR A 62 -8.37 -3.64 7.20
C THR A 62 -8.55 -2.85 5.89
N LYS A 63 -9.72 -3.00 5.25
CA LYS A 63 -10.08 -2.24 4.05
C LYS A 63 -10.17 -0.72 4.32
N PRO A 64 -10.78 -0.24 5.42
CA PRO A 64 -10.77 1.20 5.75
C PRO A 64 -9.36 1.79 5.92
N THR A 65 -8.46 1.08 6.62
CA THR A 65 -7.06 1.55 6.79
C THR A 65 -6.34 1.65 5.46
N LEU A 66 -6.57 0.71 4.54
CA LEU A 66 -6.03 0.80 3.19
C LEU A 66 -6.53 2.05 2.45
N VAL A 67 -7.82 2.36 2.56
CA VAL A 67 -8.41 3.58 1.96
C VAL A 67 -7.83 4.84 2.59
N GLU A 68 -7.63 4.87 3.90
CA GLU A 68 -6.98 6.01 4.56
C GLU A 68 -5.58 6.28 3.98
N HIS A 69 -4.81 5.23 3.72
CA HIS A 69 -3.50 5.36 3.06
C HIS A 69 -3.62 5.88 1.63
N LEU A 70 -4.62 5.42 0.85
CA LEU A 70 -4.88 5.95 -0.48
C LEU A 70 -5.26 7.42 -0.46
N LEU A 71 -6.14 7.83 0.46
CA LEU A 71 -6.56 9.22 0.62
C LEU A 71 -5.37 10.11 1.00
N ARG A 72 -4.53 9.67 1.94
CA ARG A 72 -3.31 10.38 2.33
C ARG A 72 -2.36 10.60 1.15
N LEU A 73 -2.21 9.59 0.28
CA LEU A 73 -1.41 9.72 -0.94
C LEU A 73 -2.07 10.62 -1.99
N ALA A 74 -3.39 10.54 -2.15
CA ALA A 74 -4.12 11.36 -3.12
C ALA A 74 -4.12 12.85 -2.75
N VAL A 75 -4.19 13.16 -1.45
CA VAL A 75 -4.05 14.55 -0.96
C VAL A 75 -2.64 15.05 -1.22
N ARG A 76 -1.62 14.26 -0.87
CA ARG A 76 -0.21 14.65 -1.07
C ARG A 76 0.18 14.80 -2.55
N GLY A 77 -0.36 13.95 -3.44
CA GLY A 77 -0.02 13.98 -4.86
C GLY A 77 -0.70 15.12 -5.65
N LYS A 78 -1.81 15.68 -5.16
CA LYS A 78 -2.44 16.85 -5.80
C LYS A 78 -1.69 18.16 -5.57
N ASP A 79 -0.86 18.22 -4.52
CA ASP A 79 -0.04 19.39 -4.24
C ASP A 79 1.20 19.46 -5.15
N ASP A 80 1.69 18.32 -5.65
CA ASP A 80 2.87 18.25 -6.52
C ASP A 80 2.57 18.68 -7.98
N GLU A 81 1.35 18.42 -8.48
CA GLU A 81 0.94 18.83 -9.85
C GLU A 81 0.62 20.34 -9.95
N LEU A 82 0.20 20.97 -8.85
CA LEU A 82 -0.14 22.40 -8.84
C LEU A 82 1.09 23.33 -8.79
N GLN A 83 2.29 22.81 -8.52
CA GLN A 83 3.53 23.60 -8.57
C GLN A 83 4.17 23.70 -9.97
N LEU A 84 3.77 22.87 -10.95
CA LEU A 84 4.43 22.85 -12.27
C LEU A 84 3.90 23.89 -13.28
N HIS A 85 2.97 24.78 -12.88
CA HIS A 85 2.37 25.77 -13.78
C HIS A 85 2.61 27.23 -13.40
N GLN A 86 3.63 27.53 -12.59
CA GLN A 86 4.10 28.92 -12.42
C GLN A 86 5.61 29.03 -12.66
N ARG A 87 6.00 29.15 -13.93
CA ARG A 87 7.20 29.86 -14.36
C ARG A 87 6.85 30.74 -15.54
#